data_AF-A0A535RWG4-F1
#
_entry.id   AF-A0A535RWG4-F1
#
_cell.length_a   1.000
_cell.length_b   1.000
_cell.length_c   1.000
_cell.angle_alpha   90.00
_cell.angle_beta   90.00
_cell.angle_gamma   90.00
#
_symmetry.space_group_name_H-M   'P 1'
#
loop_
_entity.id
_entity.type
_entity.pdbx_description
1 polymer ?
#
loop_
_entity_poly.entity_id
_entity_poly.type
_entity_poly.pdbx_seq_one_letter_code
_entity_poly.pdbx_strand_id
1 'polypeptide(L)'
;MTLGETLRDAREKKGIALDQAGEDTRIREKFLRALEADDWQSLPGAVYTRGFLRNYGEYLALDIEELMAAFQSERPLQNDTPQRLDPIKPIERGALIFTPKLVVPAVIAAGVVIFVGWLYYQFVSFAVPPRLAIEEPAAEALVQAQEFTLRGHTVPDGKVSVTVFPGPDRYSDIHPASDGGFSVAIRLKPGPNHVEVEVLDASGKVNSATRIIRLDTSVTSVQGPQLVLEQPANGATYTDGPVTVSGHVDSSVAALLVNATPVQPQADGRFSITVSFAPGQQSIRVVARTAAGAEVQEQRTVSVTYTHAVVFVQIKGGSAWLLAVVDGTQDARTNKVYPDGTTLTFVGKQVSVRTGNAGVTYLTYNGQSAGAMGQGGQAAERTFATP
;
A
#
# COMPACT_ATOMS: atom_id res chain seq x y z
N MET A 1 -69.61 73.63 18.74
CA MET A 1 -69.25 72.22 18.59
C MET A 1 -69.09 71.97 17.13
N THR A 2 -68.02 71.31 16.73
CA THR A 2 -67.85 70.81 15.36
C THR A 2 -68.74 69.58 15.13
N LEU A 3 -68.86 69.13 13.89
CA LEU A 3 -69.60 67.90 13.57
C LEU A 3 -69.04 66.71 14.35
N GLY A 4 -67.72 66.53 14.34
CA GLY A 4 -67.05 65.42 15.01
C GLY A 4 -67.23 65.42 16.52
N GLU A 5 -67.16 66.61 17.16
CA GLU A 5 -67.46 66.76 18.58
C GLU A 5 -68.91 66.37 18.91
N THR A 6 -69.86 66.76 18.06
CA THR A 6 -71.28 66.44 18.25
C THR A 6 -71.52 64.92 18.19
N LEU A 7 -70.89 64.24 17.24
CA LEU A 7 -70.95 62.78 17.10
C LEU A 7 -70.33 62.08 18.31
N ARG A 8 -69.13 62.51 18.73
CA ARG A 8 -68.41 61.94 19.88
C ARG A 8 -69.21 62.09 21.16
N ASP A 9 -69.70 63.29 21.43
CA ASP A 9 -70.47 63.58 22.65
C ASP A 9 -71.77 62.77 22.70
N ALA A 10 -72.44 62.60 21.56
CA ALA A 10 -73.65 61.77 21.48
C ALA A 10 -73.35 60.29 21.74
N ARG A 11 -72.24 59.77 21.19
CA ARG A 11 -71.77 58.39 21.46
C ARG A 11 -71.44 58.20 22.94
N GLU A 12 -70.67 59.12 23.52
CA GLU A 12 -70.22 59.03 24.91
C GLU A 12 -71.38 59.18 25.91
N LYS A 13 -72.36 60.04 25.62
CA LYS A 13 -73.60 60.14 26.42
C LYS A 13 -74.40 58.85 26.45
N LYS A 14 -74.33 58.04 25.39
CA LYS A 14 -74.94 56.70 25.35
C LYS A 14 -74.06 55.62 25.96
N GLY A 15 -72.83 55.94 26.38
CA GLY A 15 -71.88 54.98 26.94
C GLY A 15 -71.35 53.96 25.93
N ILE A 16 -71.38 54.28 24.64
CA ILE A 16 -71.01 53.35 23.56
C ILE A 16 -69.52 53.50 23.24
N ALA A 17 -68.80 52.38 23.15
CA ALA A 17 -67.41 52.37 22.71
C ALA A 17 -67.33 52.45 21.17
N LEU A 18 -66.25 53.06 20.65
CA LEU A 18 -66.13 53.36 19.23
C LEU A 18 -66.01 52.09 18.35
N ASP A 19 -65.41 51.03 18.89
CA ASP A 19 -65.32 49.70 18.27
C ASP A 19 -66.71 49.05 18.14
N GLN A 20 -67.51 49.09 19.21
CA GLN A 20 -68.90 48.62 19.21
C GLN A 20 -69.75 49.36 18.19
N ALA A 21 -69.64 50.69 18.13
CA ALA A 21 -70.32 51.50 17.12
C ALA A 21 -69.90 51.09 15.70
N GLY A 22 -68.64 50.72 15.50
CA GLY A 22 -68.13 50.23 14.22
C GLY A 22 -68.73 48.89 13.80
N GLU A 23 -68.88 47.96 14.74
CA GLU A 23 -69.54 46.68 14.50
C GLU A 23 -71.02 46.85 14.15
N ASP A 24 -71.74 47.65 14.94
CA ASP A 24 -73.19 47.83 14.79
C ASP A 24 -73.56 48.56 13.50
N THR A 25 -72.82 49.62 13.16
CA THR A 25 -73.06 50.38 11.92
C THR A 25 -72.43 49.72 10.69
N ARG A 26 -71.59 48.69 10.88
CA ARG A 26 -70.73 48.09 9.85
C ARG A 26 -69.78 49.09 9.19
N ILE A 27 -69.46 50.18 9.86
CA ILE A 27 -68.48 51.17 9.43
C ILE A 27 -67.19 50.85 10.17
N ARG A 28 -66.08 50.68 9.45
CA ARG A 28 -64.79 50.39 10.10
C ARG A 28 -64.47 51.49 11.11
N GLU A 29 -64.09 51.10 12.32
CA GLU A 29 -63.79 52.00 13.45
C GLU A 29 -62.90 53.19 13.05
N LYS A 30 -61.88 52.96 12.22
CA LYS A 30 -60.98 54.02 11.73
C LYS A 30 -61.71 55.20 11.05
N PHE A 31 -62.85 54.95 10.39
CA PHE A 31 -63.64 55.98 9.73
C PHE A 31 -64.59 56.68 10.70
N LEU A 32 -65.14 55.97 11.69
CA LEU A 32 -65.89 56.60 12.77
C LEU A 32 -64.99 57.52 13.60
N ARG A 33 -63.76 57.06 13.89
CA ARG A 33 -62.73 57.87 14.54
C ARG A 33 -62.39 59.12 13.75
N ALA A 34 -62.25 59.00 12.43
CA ALA A 34 -61.97 60.13 11.56
C ALA A 34 -63.15 61.12 11.52
N LEU A 35 -64.40 60.64 11.54
CA LEU A 35 -65.58 61.51 11.66
C LEU A 35 -65.61 62.26 12.99
N GLU A 36 -65.36 61.59 14.11
CA GLU A 36 -65.34 62.22 15.45
C GLU A 36 -64.16 63.18 15.67
N ALA A 37 -63.13 63.10 14.82
CA ALA A 37 -61.94 63.94 14.86
C ALA A 37 -61.92 65.02 13.77
N ASP A 38 -62.98 65.14 12.96
CA ASP A 38 -63.07 66.02 11.79
C ASP A 38 -61.92 65.83 10.78
N ASP A 39 -61.34 64.62 10.71
CA ASP A 39 -60.26 64.27 9.79
C ASP A 39 -60.81 63.84 8.43
N TRP A 40 -61.16 64.85 7.62
CA TRP A 40 -61.71 64.67 6.28
C TRP A 40 -60.75 63.99 5.30
N GLN A 41 -59.44 64.03 5.54
CA GLN A 41 -58.43 63.47 4.62
C GLN A 41 -58.34 61.95 4.73
N SER A 42 -58.60 61.41 5.92
CA SER A 42 -58.58 59.96 6.17
C SER A 42 -59.89 59.25 5.78
N LEU A 43 -60.92 60.03 5.43
CA LEU A 43 -62.22 59.49 5.01
C LEU A 43 -62.23 59.15 3.51
N PRO A 44 -63.01 58.14 3.07
CA PRO A 44 -63.19 57.86 1.65
C PRO A 44 -63.90 59.02 0.93
N GLY A 45 -64.03 58.91 -0.40
CA GLY A 45 -64.70 59.94 -1.21
C GLY A 45 -66.09 60.33 -0.69
N ALA A 46 -66.53 61.56 -0.99
CA ALA A 46 -67.67 62.21 -0.35
C ALA A 46 -68.96 61.38 -0.30
N VAL A 47 -69.21 60.57 -1.33
CA VAL A 47 -70.40 59.74 -1.44
C VAL A 47 -70.47 58.72 -0.29
N TYR A 48 -69.35 58.07 0.02
CA TYR A 48 -69.27 57.09 1.10
C TYR A 48 -69.34 57.76 2.46
N THR A 49 -68.67 58.91 2.63
CA THR A 49 -68.68 59.68 3.87
C THR A 49 -70.09 60.15 4.25
N ARG A 50 -70.89 60.59 3.27
CA ARG A 50 -72.32 60.89 3.48
C ARG A 50 -73.12 59.68 3.95
N GLY A 51 -72.82 58.51 3.38
CA GLY A 51 -73.43 57.25 3.80
C GLY A 51 -73.07 56.89 5.25
N PHE A 52 -71.82 57.10 5.63
CA PHE A 52 -71.35 56.86 7.00
C PHE A 52 -72.00 57.82 7.99
N LEU A 53 -72.06 59.11 7.67
CA LEU A 53 -72.65 60.12 8.55
C LEU A 53 -74.15 59.87 8.77
N ARG A 54 -74.88 59.46 7.74
CA ARG A 54 -76.30 59.09 7.87
C ARG A 54 -76.48 57.88 8.79
N ASN A 55 -75.77 56.78 8.51
CA ASN A 55 -75.89 55.55 9.30
C ASN A 55 -75.44 55.76 10.75
N TYR A 56 -74.35 56.49 10.96
CA TYR A 56 -73.87 56.77 12.31
C TYR A 56 -74.75 57.77 13.07
N GLY A 57 -75.28 58.79 12.40
CA GLY A 57 -76.27 59.71 12.96
C GLY A 57 -77.57 59.01 13.35
N GLU A 58 -78.08 58.10 12.51
CA GLU A 58 -79.24 57.25 12.83
C GLU A 58 -79.00 56.38 14.06
N TYR A 59 -77.84 55.72 14.13
CA TYR A 59 -77.44 54.92 15.29
C TYR A 59 -77.33 55.74 16.58
N LEU A 60 -76.82 56.97 16.48
CA LEU A 60 -76.74 57.91 17.61
C LEU A 60 -78.05 58.65 17.90
N ALA A 61 -79.10 58.44 17.11
CA ALA A 61 -80.39 59.12 17.20
C ALA A 61 -80.26 60.67 17.16
N LEU A 62 -79.41 61.14 16.25
CA LEU A 62 -79.19 62.56 15.97
C LEU A 62 -80.01 63.02 14.75
N ASP A 63 -80.22 64.33 14.64
CA ASP A 63 -80.89 64.91 13.47
C ASP A 63 -79.95 64.83 12.24
N ILE A 64 -80.37 64.04 11.25
CA ILE A 64 -79.57 63.77 10.05
C ILE A 64 -79.48 65.01 9.17
N GLU A 65 -80.54 65.83 9.10
CA GLU A 65 -80.52 67.03 8.25
C GLU A 65 -79.53 68.05 8.79
N GLU A 66 -79.48 68.21 10.11
CA GLU A 66 -78.53 69.08 10.79
C GLU A 66 -77.08 68.57 10.62
N LEU A 67 -76.84 67.27 10.80
CA LEU A 67 -75.52 66.67 10.58
C LEU A 67 -75.03 66.84 9.13
N MET A 68 -75.92 66.67 8.15
CA MET A 68 -75.55 66.79 6.74
C MET A 68 -75.29 68.26 6.34
N ALA A 69 -76.04 69.20 6.93
CA ALA A 69 -75.80 70.62 6.75
C ALA A 69 -74.44 71.04 7.34
N ALA A 70 -74.13 70.60 8.56
CA ALA A 70 -72.84 70.85 9.21
C ALA A 70 -71.67 70.21 8.42
N PHE A 71 -71.83 68.99 7.93
CA PHE A 71 -70.85 68.33 7.06
C PHE A 71 -70.59 69.12 5.76
N GLN A 72 -71.63 69.73 5.18
CA GLN A 72 -71.48 70.52 3.95
C GLN A 72 -70.80 71.87 4.19
N SER A 73 -70.94 72.47 5.38
CA SER A 73 -70.24 73.71 5.74
C SER A 73 -68.80 73.49 6.22
N GLU A 74 -68.51 72.37 6.89
CA GLU A 74 -67.21 72.12 7.52
C GLU A 74 -66.21 71.41 6.60
N ARG A 75 -66.67 70.70 5.57
CA ARG A 75 -65.77 70.02 4.63
C ARG A 75 -65.05 71.04 3.73
N PRO A 76 -63.71 71.12 3.74
CA PRO A 76 -62.98 71.91 2.76
C PRO A 76 -63.27 71.38 1.35
N LEU A 77 -63.56 72.28 0.39
CA LEU A 77 -63.81 71.98 -1.02
C LEU A 77 -62.57 71.33 -1.67
N GLN A 78 -62.34 70.06 -1.41
CA GLN A 78 -61.38 69.24 -2.14
C GLN A 78 -62.14 68.57 -3.29
N ASN A 79 -61.85 69.05 -4.50
CA ASN A 79 -62.42 68.61 -5.75
C ASN A 79 -62.23 67.09 -5.92
N ASP A 80 -63.30 66.31 -5.68
CA ASP A 80 -63.42 64.92 -6.14
C ASP A 80 -63.47 64.91 -7.67
N THR A 81 -62.30 65.07 -8.29
CA THR A 81 -62.15 64.96 -9.74
C THR A 81 -62.24 63.48 -10.08
N PRO A 82 -63.19 63.02 -10.92
CA PRO A 82 -63.26 61.62 -11.29
C PRO A 82 -61.96 61.20 -11.97
N GLN A 83 -61.23 60.28 -11.35
CA GLN A 83 -60.02 59.70 -11.91
C GLN A 83 -60.43 58.85 -13.12
N ARG A 84 -59.99 59.26 -14.32
CA ARG A 84 -60.23 58.54 -15.56
C ARG A 84 -59.66 57.13 -15.42
N LEU A 85 -60.55 56.13 -15.36
CA LEU A 85 -60.17 54.73 -15.42
C LEU A 85 -59.80 54.40 -16.87
N ASP A 86 -58.57 53.96 -17.10
CA ASP A 86 -58.20 53.40 -18.40
C ASP A 86 -58.98 52.10 -18.66
N PRO A 87 -59.37 51.81 -19.92
CA PRO A 87 -60.08 50.59 -20.24
C PRO A 87 -59.28 49.34 -19.85
N ILE A 88 -59.92 48.41 -19.14
CA ILE A 88 -59.35 47.10 -18.84
C ILE A 88 -59.08 46.39 -20.17
N LYS A 89 -57.80 46.10 -20.47
CA LYS A 89 -57.43 45.28 -21.63
C LYS A 89 -58.05 43.88 -21.46
N PRO A 90 -58.67 43.30 -22.51
CA PRO A 90 -59.20 41.94 -22.42
C PRO A 90 -58.07 40.96 -22.11
N ILE A 91 -58.32 40.06 -21.16
CA ILE A 91 -57.41 38.96 -20.85
C ILE A 91 -57.45 38.01 -22.04
N GLU A 92 -56.44 38.05 -22.92
CA GLU A 92 -56.24 37.04 -23.94
C GLU A 92 -55.88 35.72 -23.27
N ARG A 93 -56.88 34.89 -22.98
CA ARG A 93 -56.66 33.49 -22.67
C ARG A 93 -56.31 32.79 -23.98
N GLY A 94 -55.03 32.63 -24.27
CA GLY A 94 -54.57 31.77 -25.36
C GLY A 94 -55.05 30.34 -25.13
N ALA A 95 -56.17 29.95 -25.74
CA ALA A 95 -56.55 28.55 -25.85
C ALA A 95 -55.65 27.92 -26.93
N LEU A 96 -54.87 26.89 -26.57
CA LEU A 96 -54.14 26.09 -27.56
C LEU A 96 -55.15 25.47 -28.53
N ILE A 97 -55.23 26.02 -29.74
CA ILE A 97 -56.13 25.53 -30.79
C ILE A 97 -55.49 24.27 -31.39
N PHE A 98 -56.02 23.10 -31.04
CA PHE A 98 -55.49 21.78 -31.43
C PHE A 98 -55.92 21.43 -32.86
N THR A 99 -55.22 21.95 -33.88
CA THR A 99 -55.53 21.67 -35.30
C THR A 99 -54.89 20.34 -35.75
N PRO A 100 -55.63 19.39 -36.37
CA PRO A 100 -55.09 18.08 -36.77
C PRO A 100 -53.83 18.15 -37.65
N LYS A 101 -53.67 19.21 -38.44
CA LYS A 101 -52.51 19.43 -39.32
C LYS A 101 -51.18 19.68 -38.57
N LEU A 102 -51.24 20.10 -37.29
CA LEU A 102 -50.05 20.29 -36.44
C LEU A 102 -49.82 19.11 -35.49
N VAL A 103 -50.90 18.42 -35.10
CA VAL A 103 -50.85 17.33 -34.11
C VAL A 103 -50.23 16.07 -34.69
N VAL A 104 -50.63 15.66 -35.90
CA VAL A 104 -50.13 14.43 -36.53
C VAL A 104 -48.60 14.42 -36.71
N PRO A 105 -47.95 15.44 -37.31
CA PRO A 105 -46.49 15.43 -37.43
C PRO A 105 -45.78 15.52 -36.07
N ALA A 106 -46.36 16.22 -35.09
CA ALA A 106 -45.81 16.28 -33.73
C ALA A 106 -45.84 14.91 -33.03
N VAL A 107 -46.93 14.15 -33.18
CA VAL A 107 -47.06 12.79 -32.64
C VAL A 107 -46.09 11.83 -33.34
N ILE A 108 -45.96 11.92 -34.67
CA ILE A 108 -44.98 11.11 -35.42
C ILE A 108 -43.55 11.43 -34.95
N ALA A 109 -43.20 12.73 -34.82
CA ALA A 109 -41.90 13.14 -34.32
C ALA A 109 -41.62 12.62 -32.91
N ALA A 110 -42.61 12.71 -32.00
CA ALA A 110 -42.51 12.15 -30.65
C ALA A 110 -42.30 10.63 -30.68
N GLY A 111 -43.05 9.91 -31.55
CA GLY A 111 -42.89 8.47 -31.74
C GLY A 111 -41.51 8.08 -32.25
N VAL A 112 -40.95 8.84 -33.20
CA VAL A 112 -39.59 8.63 -33.69
C VAL A 112 -38.56 8.87 -32.59
N VAL A 113 -38.69 9.92 -31.79
CA VAL A 113 -37.76 10.19 -30.67
C VAL A 113 -37.81 9.07 -29.63
N ILE A 114 -39.01 8.59 -29.27
CA ILE A 114 -39.17 7.46 -28.35
C ILE A 114 -38.55 6.19 -28.93
N PHE A 115 -38.80 5.90 -30.20
CA PHE A 115 -38.26 4.72 -30.88
C PHE A 115 -36.72 4.77 -30.98
N VAL A 116 -36.15 5.92 -31.35
CA VAL A 116 -34.70 6.13 -31.40
C VAL A 116 -34.09 6.04 -30.00
N GLY A 117 -34.74 6.61 -28.98
CA GLY A 117 -34.31 6.49 -27.59
C GLY A 117 -34.34 5.03 -27.10
N TRP A 118 -35.37 4.28 -27.47
CA TRP A 118 -35.49 2.86 -27.18
C TRP A 118 -34.42 2.04 -27.90
N LEU A 119 -34.17 2.30 -29.19
CA LEU A 119 -33.08 1.68 -29.95
C LEU A 119 -31.72 2.01 -29.36
N TYR A 120 -31.49 3.25 -28.92
CA TYR A 120 -30.27 3.66 -28.25
C TYR A 120 -30.09 2.90 -26.93
N TYR A 121 -31.13 2.85 -26.10
CA TYR A 121 -31.12 2.07 -24.86
C TYR A 121 -30.82 0.59 -25.12
N GLN A 122 -31.48 0.00 -26.12
CA GLN A 122 -31.25 -1.38 -26.52
C GLN A 122 -29.79 -1.57 -26.96
N PHE A 123 -29.28 -0.73 -27.87
CA PHE A 123 -27.91 -0.79 -28.35
C PHE A 123 -26.89 -0.68 -27.21
N VAL A 124 -27.05 0.29 -26.29
CA VAL A 124 -26.14 0.48 -25.14
C VAL A 124 -26.21 -0.70 -24.17
N SER A 125 -27.39 -1.28 -23.93
CA SER A 125 -27.53 -2.43 -23.03
C SER A 125 -26.81 -3.69 -23.55
N PHE A 126 -26.69 -3.84 -24.88
CA PHE A 126 -25.95 -4.94 -25.52
C PHE A 126 -24.46 -4.64 -25.73
N ALA A 127 -24.09 -3.40 -26.03
CA ALA A 127 -22.75 -3.06 -26.53
C ALA A 127 -21.71 -2.71 -25.45
N VAL A 128 -22.10 -2.45 -24.20
CA VAL A 128 -21.13 -2.06 -23.15
C VAL A 128 -20.43 -3.31 -22.59
N PRO A 129 -19.09 -3.43 -22.78
CA PRO A 129 -18.32 -4.56 -22.25
C PRO A 129 -18.21 -4.50 -20.71
N PRO A 130 -18.01 -5.64 -20.04
CA PRO A 130 -17.80 -5.66 -18.60
C PRO A 130 -16.54 -4.86 -18.21
N ARG A 131 -16.59 -4.14 -17.10
CA ARG A 131 -15.41 -3.43 -16.58
C ARG A 131 -14.31 -4.44 -16.23
N LEU A 132 -13.06 -4.15 -16.57
CA LEU A 132 -11.91 -4.95 -16.17
C LEU A 132 -10.75 -4.00 -15.87
N ALA A 133 -10.24 -4.06 -14.64
CA ALA A 133 -9.07 -3.31 -14.21
C ALA A 133 -8.10 -4.29 -13.55
N ILE A 134 -6.86 -4.34 -14.06
CA ILE A 134 -5.77 -5.07 -13.41
C ILE A 134 -5.02 -4.08 -12.53
N GLU A 135 -5.05 -4.32 -11.23
CA GLU A 135 -4.42 -3.49 -10.20
C GLU A 135 -2.95 -3.89 -10.01
N GLU A 136 -2.70 -5.19 -9.90
CA GLU A 136 -1.36 -5.75 -9.80
C GLU A 136 -1.18 -6.85 -10.86
N PRO A 137 -0.14 -6.76 -11.70
CA PRO A 137 0.92 -5.76 -11.67
C PRO A 137 0.55 -4.46 -12.39
N ALA A 138 1.32 -3.41 -12.09
CA ALA A 138 1.40 -2.22 -12.94
C ALA A 138 1.82 -2.58 -14.38
N ALA A 139 1.63 -1.66 -15.33
CA ALA A 139 2.13 -1.86 -16.69
C ALA A 139 3.66 -2.09 -16.66
N GLU A 140 4.13 -3.18 -17.27
CA GLU A 140 5.56 -3.55 -17.35
C GLU A 140 6.27 -3.81 -16.01
N ALA A 141 5.64 -4.59 -15.12
CA ALA A 141 6.26 -4.91 -13.83
C ALA A 141 7.47 -5.84 -13.95
N LEU A 142 8.47 -5.59 -13.10
CA LEU A 142 9.63 -6.45 -12.91
C LEU A 142 9.48 -7.19 -11.57
N VAL A 143 9.59 -8.52 -11.62
CA VAL A 143 9.39 -9.40 -10.46
C VAL A 143 10.53 -10.40 -10.36
N GLN A 144 10.77 -10.91 -9.15
CA GLN A 144 11.90 -11.81 -8.86
C GLN A 144 11.46 -13.22 -8.47
N ALA A 145 10.17 -13.41 -8.16
CA ALA A 145 9.58 -14.69 -7.82
C ALA A 145 8.91 -15.32 -9.04
N GLN A 146 9.10 -16.62 -9.22
CA GLN A 146 8.50 -17.38 -10.31
C GLN A 146 6.97 -17.47 -10.21
N GLU A 147 6.44 -17.44 -8.99
CA GLU A 147 5.00 -17.38 -8.72
C GLU A 147 4.62 -15.94 -8.35
N PHE A 148 3.65 -15.38 -9.07
CA PHE A 148 3.20 -14.00 -8.91
C PHE A 148 1.69 -13.99 -8.71
N THR A 149 1.21 -13.20 -7.75
CA THR A 149 -0.23 -13.04 -7.52
C THR A 149 -0.76 -11.87 -8.35
N LEU A 150 -1.51 -12.17 -9.40
CA LEU A 150 -2.22 -11.17 -10.20
C LEU A 150 -3.51 -10.77 -9.49
N ARG A 151 -3.77 -9.46 -9.41
CA ARG A 151 -4.96 -8.90 -8.76
C ARG A 151 -5.66 -7.89 -9.66
N GLY A 152 -6.97 -7.84 -9.57
CA GLY A 152 -7.77 -6.86 -10.29
C GLY A 152 -9.20 -6.79 -9.80
N HIS A 153 -9.98 -5.91 -10.43
CA HIS A 153 -11.40 -5.75 -10.19
C HIS A 153 -12.20 -5.83 -11.49
N THR A 154 -13.36 -6.43 -11.42
CA THR A 154 -14.31 -6.57 -12.53
C THR A 154 -15.78 -6.54 -12.02
N VAL A 155 -16.72 -7.04 -12.80
CA VAL A 155 -18.12 -7.25 -12.38
C VAL A 155 -18.21 -8.50 -11.48
N PRO A 156 -18.99 -8.48 -10.38
CA PRO A 156 -19.09 -9.62 -9.45
C PRO A 156 -19.55 -10.92 -10.11
N ASP A 157 -20.43 -10.84 -11.12
CA ASP A 157 -20.97 -11.99 -11.84
C ASP A 157 -20.11 -12.40 -13.06
N GLY A 158 -18.88 -11.90 -13.13
CA GLY A 158 -17.93 -12.22 -14.19
C GLY A 158 -17.23 -13.55 -13.98
N LYS A 159 -16.83 -14.21 -15.06
CA LYS A 159 -15.88 -15.32 -15.06
C LYS A 159 -14.57 -14.84 -15.64
N VAL A 160 -13.52 -14.85 -14.83
CA VAL A 160 -12.18 -14.41 -15.25
C VAL A 160 -11.37 -15.61 -15.72
N SER A 161 -10.66 -15.42 -16.84
CA SER A 161 -9.64 -16.33 -17.35
C SER A 161 -8.32 -15.59 -17.53
N VAL A 162 -7.21 -16.22 -17.18
CA VAL A 162 -5.86 -15.65 -17.33
C VAL A 162 -5.00 -16.60 -18.15
N THR A 163 -4.37 -16.10 -19.20
CA THR A 163 -3.45 -16.85 -20.06
C THR A 163 -2.06 -16.21 -19.98
N VAL A 164 -1.02 -17.03 -19.75
CA VAL A 164 0.36 -16.56 -19.58
C VAL A 164 1.25 -17.11 -20.70
N PHE A 165 1.94 -16.21 -21.41
CA PHE A 165 2.92 -16.54 -22.44
C PHE A 165 4.32 -16.10 -22.02
N PRO A 166 5.40 -16.84 -22.36
CA PRO A 166 5.39 -18.11 -23.08
C PRO A 166 4.99 -19.29 -22.19
N GLY A 167 4.08 -20.14 -22.67
CA GLY A 167 3.67 -21.36 -21.95
C GLY A 167 2.25 -21.81 -22.31
N PRO A 168 1.85 -23.01 -21.87
CA PRO A 168 0.48 -23.50 -21.98
C PRO A 168 -0.40 -23.07 -20.78
N ASP A 169 0.14 -22.29 -19.85
CA ASP A 169 -0.48 -22.01 -18.56
C ASP A 169 -1.71 -21.10 -18.75
N ARG A 170 -2.89 -21.69 -18.52
CA ARG A 170 -4.19 -21.00 -18.52
C ARG A 170 -4.91 -21.29 -17.21
N TYR A 171 -5.39 -20.23 -16.57
CA TYR A 171 -6.13 -20.26 -15.32
C TYR A 171 -7.56 -19.84 -15.64
N SER A 172 -8.52 -20.76 -15.55
CA SER A 172 -9.95 -20.51 -15.82
C SER A 172 -10.77 -20.55 -14.54
N ASP A 173 -12.06 -20.21 -14.67
CA ASP A 173 -13.07 -20.35 -13.61
C ASP A 173 -12.76 -19.53 -12.33
N ILE A 174 -12.04 -18.43 -12.50
CA ILE A 174 -11.77 -17.46 -11.42
C ILE A 174 -13.03 -16.62 -11.26
N HIS A 175 -13.69 -16.75 -10.11
CA HIS A 175 -14.89 -15.99 -9.79
C HIS A 175 -14.51 -14.80 -8.90
N PRO A 176 -14.80 -13.55 -9.32
CA PRO A 176 -14.63 -12.38 -8.47
C PRO A 176 -15.46 -12.49 -7.18
N ALA A 177 -14.98 -11.84 -6.13
CA ALA A 177 -15.73 -11.66 -4.90
C ALA A 177 -16.92 -10.70 -5.10
N SER A 178 -17.77 -10.56 -4.07
CA SER A 178 -18.96 -9.70 -4.13
C SER A 178 -18.65 -8.21 -4.39
N ASP A 179 -17.44 -7.75 -4.06
CA ASP A 179 -16.93 -6.41 -4.35
C ASP A 179 -16.34 -6.28 -5.78
N GLY A 180 -16.31 -7.38 -6.54
CA GLY A 180 -15.72 -7.49 -7.86
C GLY A 180 -14.22 -7.74 -7.87
N GLY A 181 -13.56 -7.89 -6.72
CA GLY A 181 -12.13 -8.19 -6.64
C GLY A 181 -11.82 -9.63 -7.02
N PHE A 182 -10.72 -9.86 -7.73
CA PHE A 182 -10.23 -11.20 -8.05
C PHE A 182 -8.71 -11.27 -7.85
N SER A 183 -8.22 -12.46 -7.51
CA SER A 183 -6.81 -12.73 -7.32
C SER A 183 -6.49 -14.14 -7.79
N VAL A 184 -5.37 -14.30 -8.50
CA VAL A 184 -4.90 -15.61 -8.97
C VAL A 184 -3.38 -15.68 -8.90
N ALA A 185 -2.85 -16.80 -8.37
CA ALA A 185 -1.43 -17.09 -8.42
C ALA A 185 -1.07 -17.67 -9.79
N ILE A 186 -0.23 -16.96 -10.54
CA ILE A 186 0.24 -17.34 -11.86
C ILE A 186 1.74 -17.66 -11.82
N ARG A 187 2.16 -18.65 -12.61
CA ARG A 187 3.57 -18.99 -12.80
C ARG A 187 4.15 -18.28 -14.02
N LEU A 188 5.33 -17.71 -13.84
CA LEU A 188 6.07 -16.97 -14.85
C LEU A 188 7.28 -17.79 -15.34
N LYS A 189 7.71 -17.52 -16.58
CA LYS A 189 8.98 -18.00 -17.14
C LYS A 189 10.05 -16.90 -17.06
N PRO A 190 11.35 -17.24 -16.98
CA PRO A 190 12.42 -16.25 -17.00
C PRO A 190 12.31 -15.32 -18.22
N GLY A 191 12.47 -14.01 -18.01
CA GLY A 191 12.31 -12.99 -19.04
C GLY A 191 10.90 -12.38 -19.09
N PRO A 192 10.51 -11.74 -20.22
CA PRO A 192 9.20 -11.11 -20.37
C PRO A 192 8.09 -12.16 -20.51
N ASN A 193 7.03 -12.00 -19.72
CA ASN A 193 5.80 -12.78 -19.81
C ASN A 193 4.64 -11.87 -20.23
N HIS A 194 3.87 -12.29 -21.23
CA HIS A 194 2.64 -11.62 -21.63
C HIS A 194 1.47 -12.29 -20.93
N VAL A 195 0.77 -11.55 -20.08
CA VAL A 195 -0.38 -12.02 -19.32
C VAL A 195 -1.63 -11.38 -19.88
N GLU A 196 -2.49 -12.20 -20.46
CA GLU A 196 -3.80 -11.78 -20.96
C GLU A 196 -4.87 -12.18 -19.94
N VAL A 197 -5.64 -11.20 -19.49
CA VAL A 197 -6.78 -11.40 -18.59
C VAL A 197 -8.04 -11.13 -19.38
N GLU A 198 -8.95 -12.09 -19.42
CA GLU A 198 -10.24 -12.00 -20.06
C GLU A 198 -11.34 -12.14 -18.99
N VAL A 199 -12.40 -11.36 -19.09
CA VAL A 199 -13.60 -11.53 -18.28
C VAL A 199 -14.83 -11.72 -19.18
N LEU A 200 -15.61 -12.74 -18.86
CA LEU A 200 -16.91 -13.04 -19.46
C LEU A 200 -18.01 -12.76 -18.43
N ASP A 201 -18.92 -11.84 -18.69
CA ASP A 201 -20.05 -11.60 -17.77
C ASP A 201 -21.20 -12.60 -17.95
N ALA A 202 -22.15 -12.59 -17.02
CA ALA A 202 -23.32 -13.47 -17.05
C ALA A 202 -24.21 -13.32 -18.30
N SER A 203 -24.11 -12.20 -19.03
CA SER A 203 -24.85 -11.97 -20.28
C SER A 203 -24.07 -12.40 -21.53
N GLY A 204 -22.86 -12.92 -21.36
CA GLY A 204 -22.01 -13.41 -22.45
C GLY A 204 -21.07 -12.35 -23.05
N LYS A 205 -20.97 -11.16 -22.44
CA LYS A 205 -20.09 -10.10 -22.94
C LYS A 205 -18.67 -10.28 -22.43
N VAL A 206 -17.70 -9.96 -23.28
CA VAL A 206 -16.27 -10.17 -23.01
C VAL A 206 -15.54 -8.82 -22.96
N ASN A 207 -14.56 -8.73 -22.07
CA ASN A 207 -13.53 -7.70 -22.10
C ASN A 207 -12.16 -8.34 -21.78
N SER A 208 -11.08 -7.79 -22.34
CA SER A 208 -9.73 -8.29 -22.08
C SER A 208 -8.74 -7.17 -21.81
N ALA A 209 -7.70 -7.50 -21.04
CA ALA A 209 -6.61 -6.60 -20.71
C ALA A 209 -5.30 -7.38 -20.64
N THR A 210 -4.21 -6.77 -21.13
CA THR A 210 -2.88 -7.38 -21.14
C THR A 210 -1.94 -6.68 -20.17
N ARG A 211 -1.02 -7.45 -19.58
CA ARG A 211 0.15 -6.97 -18.83
C ARG A 211 1.40 -7.68 -19.32
N ILE A 212 2.52 -6.95 -19.32
CA ILE A 212 3.84 -7.54 -19.49
C ILE A 212 4.48 -7.61 -18.11
N ILE A 213 4.91 -8.80 -17.70
CA ILE A 213 5.60 -9.05 -16.43
C ILE A 213 6.96 -9.66 -16.75
N ARG A 214 8.04 -8.95 -16.44
CA ARG A 214 9.39 -9.48 -16.60
C ARG A 214 9.83 -10.18 -15.32
N LEU A 215 10.00 -11.50 -15.38
CA LEU A 215 10.67 -12.25 -14.32
C LEU A 215 12.17 -12.10 -14.51
N ASP A 216 12.80 -11.34 -13.63
CA ASP A 216 14.24 -11.24 -13.54
C ASP A 216 14.74 -12.27 -12.53
N THR A 217 15.29 -13.37 -13.04
CA THR A 217 15.93 -14.41 -12.23
C THR A 217 17.39 -14.08 -11.91
N SER A 218 17.87 -12.86 -12.20
CA SER A 218 19.10 -12.37 -11.58
C SER A 218 18.83 -12.29 -10.09
N VAL A 219 19.29 -13.33 -9.40
CA VAL A 219 19.09 -13.56 -7.98
C VAL A 219 19.42 -12.26 -7.24
N THR A 220 18.46 -11.71 -6.49
CA THR A 220 18.79 -10.77 -5.41
C THR A 220 19.69 -11.55 -4.48
N SER A 221 20.99 -11.32 -4.59
CA SER A 221 21.94 -11.82 -3.62
C SER A 221 21.47 -11.29 -2.27
N VAL A 222 21.03 -12.18 -1.40
CA VAL A 222 21.37 -11.99 0.01
C VAL A 222 22.87 -11.79 -0.04
N GLN A 223 23.33 -10.57 0.21
CA GLN A 223 24.75 -10.25 0.18
C GLN A 223 25.43 -11.29 1.08
N GLY A 224 26.11 -12.25 0.45
CA GLY A 224 26.77 -13.33 1.16
C GLY A 224 27.82 -12.72 2.07
N PRO A 225 28.29 -13.49 3.07
CA PRO A 225 29.39 -13.01 3.89
C PRO A 225 30.58 -12.67 2.98
N GLN A 226 31.31 -11.61 3.29
CA GLN A 226 32.52 -11.23 2.60
C GLN A 226 33.67 -12.10 3.12
N LEU A 227 34.36 -12.78 2.20
CA LEU A 227 35.55 -13.58 2.46
C LEU A 227 36.66 -13.12 1.52
N VAL A 228 37.79 -12.73 2.09
CA VAL A 228 39.01 -12.39 1.34
C VAL A 228 40.13 -13.30 1.79
N LEU A 229 40.66 -14.09 0.86
CA LEU A 229 41.78 -14.99 1.13
C LEU A 229 43.09 -14.36 0.69
N GLU A 230 43.93 -14.01 1.67
CA GLU A 230 45.22 -13.33 1.49
C GLU A 230 46.34 -14.33 1.20
N GLN A 231 46.37 -15.46 1.92
CA GLN A 231 47.31 -16.55 1.69
C GLN A 231 46.60 -17.91 1.74
N PRO A 232 47.05 -18.90 0.96
CA PRO A 232 48.12 -18.79 -0.02
C PRO A 232 47.65 -18.15 -1.34
N ALA A 233 48.60 -17.64 -2.12
CA ALA A 233 48.33 -17.26 -3.50
C ALA A 233 47.95 -18.51 -4.33
N ASN A 234 47.06 -18.35 -5.31
CA ASN A 234 46.67 -19.46 -6.15
C ASN A 234 47.87 -19.93 -7.01
N GLY A 235 48.17 -21.22 -6.97
CA GLY A 235 49.31 -21.83 -7.63
C GLY A 235 50.64 -21.71 -6.87
N ALA A 236 50.64 -21.23 -5.62
CA ALA A 236 51.86 -21.09 -4.84
C ALA A 236 52.53 -22.44 -4.56
N THR A 237 53.87 -22.44 -4.55
CA THR A 237 54.69 -23.62 -4.25
C THR A 237 55.31 -23.50 -2.86
N TYR A 238 55.28 -24.60 -2.11
CA TYR A 238 55.83 -24.68 -0.76
C TYR A 238 56.80 -25.87 -0.64
N THR A 239 57.87 -25.68 0.13
CA THR A 239 58.91 -26.70 0.36
C THR A 239 59.07 -26.96 1.85
N ASP A 240 59.03 -28.23 2.26
CA ASP A 240 59.30 -28.71 3.63
C ASP A 240 58.47 -28.06 4.75
N GLY A 241 57.35 -27.44 4.40
CA GLY A 241 56.61 -26.59 5.30
C GLY A 241 55.10 -26.81 5.20
N PRO A 242 54.37 -26.64 6.30
CA PRO A 242 52.94 -26.53 6.22
C PRO A 242 52.56 -25.20 5.56
N VAL A 243 51.36 -25.14 4.98
CA VAL A 243 50.87 -23.97 4.25
C VAL A 243 50.02 -23.13 5.21
N THR A 244 50.35 -21.85 5.33
CA THR A 244 49.52 -20.90 6.06
C THR A 244 48.35 -20.46 5.18
N VAL A 245 47.14 -20.60 5.71
CA VAL A 245 45.89 -20.13 5.13
C VAL A 245 45.41 -18.98 5.98
N SER A 246 45.43 -17.77 5.41
CA SER A 246 45.05 -16.54 6.13
C SER A 246 44.19 -15.64 5.28
N GLY A 247 43.38 -14.84 5.94
CA GLY A 247 42.49 -13.91 5.29
C GLY A 247 41.63 -13.13 6.27
N HIS A 248 40.60 -12.53 5.71
CA HIS A 248 39.64 -11.72 6.43
C HIS A 248 38.22 -12.10 6.08
N VAL A 249 37.36 -12.09 7.09
CA VAL A 249 35.91 -12.24 6.95
C VAL A 249 35.19 -11.08 7.61
N ASP A 250 34.01 -10.73 7.12
CA ASP A 250 33.17 -9.76 7.82
C ASP A 250 32.51 -10.35 9.08
N SER A 251 31.93 -9.46 9.89
CA SER A 251 31.27 -9.81 11.16
C SER A 251 30.01 -10.66 11.02
N SER A 252 29.48 -10.88 9.81
CA SER A 252 28.28 -11.70 9.58
C SER A 252 28.58 -13.21 9.59
N VAL A 253 29.85 -13.59 9.52
CA VAL A 253 30.28 -15.00 9.49
C VAL A 253 30.08 -15.64 10.87
N ALA A 254 29.20 -16.63 10.90
CA ALA A 254 28.93 -17.45 12.08
C ALA A 254 29.76 -18.75 12.09
N ALA A 255 30.18 -19.24 10.93
CA ALA A 255 31.05 -20.41 10.81
C ALA A 255 32.04 -20.25 9.66
N LEU A 256 33.32 -20.49 9.94
CA LEU A 256 34.40 -20.49 8.97
C LEU A 256 35.08 -21.87 8.97
N LEU A 257 35.24 -22.47 7.79
CA LEU A 257 35.89 -23.77 7.62
C LEU A 257 37.04 -23.67 6.63
N VAL A 258 38.18 -24.28 6.96
CA VAL A 258 39.32 -24.51 6.05
C VAL A 258 39.50 -26.02 5.90
N ASN A 259 39.28 -26.55 4.69
CA ASN A 259 39.30 -28.01 4.42
C ASN A 259 38.46 -28.82 5.43
N ALA A 260 37.24 -28.35 5.70
CA ALA A 260 36.30 -28.89 6.70
C ALA A 260 36.73 -28.76 8.18
N THR A 261 37.89 -28.17 8.46
CA THR A 261 38.32 -27.86 9.83
C THR A 261 37.73 -26.50 10.26
N PRO A 262 36.99 -26.41 11.37
CA PRO A 262 36.48 -25.14 11.87
C PRO A 262 37.62 -24.22 12.31
N VAL A 263 37.56 -22.95 11.91
CA VAL A 263 38.51 -21.90 12.30
C VAL A 263 37.72 -20.77 12.93
N GLN A 264 38.17 -20.28 14.09
CA GLN A 264 37.56 -19.12 14.74
C GLN A 264 38.31 -17.85 14.30
N PRO A 265 37.66 -16.91 13.60
CA PRO A 265 38.24 -15.61 13.32
C PRO A 265 38.50 -14.84 14.61
N GLN A 266 39.46 -13.93 14.58
CA GLN A 266 39.71 -12.93 15.62
C GLN A 266 38.58 -11.90 15.63
N ALA A 267 38.51 -11.08 16.69
CA ALA A 267 37.49 -10.05 16.83
C ALA A 267 37.50 -9.00 15.71
N ASP A 268 38.65 -8.81 15.06
CA ASP A 268 38.78 -7.92 13.91
C ASP A 268 38.35 -8.57 12.58
N GLY A 269 37.99 -9.87 12.55
CA GLY A 269 37.62 -10.61 11.35
C GLY A 269 38.76 -11.35 10.68
N ARG A 270 40.02 -11.21 11.16
CA ARG A 270 41.16 -11.96 10.60
C ARG A 270 41.17 -13.42 11.05
N PHE A 271 41.57 -14.31 10.17
CA PHE A 271 41.85 -15.70 10.52
C PHE A 271 43.21 -16.12 9.96
N SER A 272 43.84 -17.07 10.64
CA SER A 272 45.08 -17.71 10.19
C SER A 272 45.15 -19.13 10.76
N ILE A 273 45.36 -20.10 9.89
CA ILE A 273 45.59 -21.50 10.26
C ILE A 273 46.71 -22.08 9.41
N THR A 274 47.49 -22.96 10.00
CA THR A 274 48.55 -23.69 9.32
C THR A 274 48.07 -25.10 9.02
N VAL A 275 48.11 -25.50 7.75
CA VAL A 275 47.62 -26.81 7.27
C VAL A 275 48.77 -27.58 6.64
N SER A 276 48.99 -28.81 7.09
CA SER A 276 49.97 -29.72 6.48
C SER A 276 49.34 -30.48 5.32
N PHE A 277 50.06 -30.52 4.22
CA PHE A 277 49.60 -31.10 2.96
C PHE A 277 50.53 -32.22 2.51
N ALA A 278 49.94 -33.29 1.98
CA ALA A 278 50.68 -34.34 1.27
C ALA A 278 51.41 -33.74 0.05
N PRO A 279 52.52 -34.35 -0.40
CA PRO A 279 53.24 -33.89 -1.58
C PRO A 279 52.35 -33.86 -2.83
N GLY A 280 52.69 -32.97 -3.75
CA GLY A 280 51.98 -32.74 -5.01
C GLY A 280 51.03 -31.55 -4.97
N GLN A 281 50.13 -31.50 -5.95
CA GLN A 281 49.14 -30.44 -6.06
C GLN A 281 47.97 -30.70 -5.10
N GLN A 282 47.61 -29.70 -4.31
CA GLN A 282 46.61 -29.78 -3.26
C GLN A 282 45.63 -28.61 -3.38
N SER A 283 44.37 -28.85 -3.02
CA SER A 283 43.33 -27.83 -2.99
C SER A 283 43.02 -27.39 -1.56
N ILE A 284 42.77 -26.10 -1.42
CA ILE A 284 42.40 -25.45 -0.16
C ILE A 284 41.03 -24.84 -0.39
N ARG A 285 40.03 -25.38 0.29
CA ARG A 285 38.65 -24.90 0.27
C ARG A 285 38.39 -24.13 1.56
N VAL A 286 38.06 -22.85 1.43
CA VAL A 286 37.66 -21.98 2.54
C VAL A 286 36.20 -21.61 2.36
N VAL A 287 35.38 -21.90 3.38
CA VAL A 287 33.93 -21.64 3.35
C VAL A 287 33.56 -20.76 4.54
N ALA A 288 32.90 -19.65 4.28
CA ALA A 288 32.32 -18.79 5.31
C ALA A 288 30.80 -18.81 5.19
N ARG A 289 30.12 -19.01 6.33
CA ARG A 289 28.67 -19.16 6.42
C ARG A 289 28.09 -18.21 7.47
N THR A 290 26.97 -17.57 7.15
CA THR A 290 26.20 -16.75 8.10
C THR A 290 25.23 -17.60 8.92
N ALA A 291 24.74 -17.07 10.04
CA ALA A 291 23.71 -17.75 10.84
C ALA A 291 22.41 -18.02 10.07
N ALA A 292 22.09 -17.19 9.08
CA ALA A 292 20.93 -17.35 8.19
C ALA A 292 21.13 -18.41 7.09
N GLY A 293 22.34 -18.99 6.98
CA GLY A 293 22.65 -20.05 6.03
C GLY A 293 23.21 -19.58 4.69
N ALA A 294 23.46 -18.29 4.49
CA ALA A 294 24.17 -17.80 3.31
C ALA A 294 25.64 -18.23 3.37
N GLU A 295 26.19 -18.70 2.26
CA GLU A 295 27.56 -19.21 2.17
C GLU A 295 28.34 -18.53 1.05
N VAL A 296 29.62 -18.27 1.29
CA VAL A 296 30.61 -17.95 0.27
C VAL A 296 31.75 -18.96 0.37
N GLN A 297 32.36 -19.28 -0.77
CA GLN A 297 33.49 -20.19 -0.83
C GLN A 297 34.59 -19.59 -1.70
N GLU A 298 35.82 -19.73 -1.21
CA GLU A 298 37.04 -19.49 -1.97
C GLU A 298 37.86 -20.77 -2.07
N GLN A 299 38.53 -20.95 -3.22
CA GLN A 299 39.40 -22.11 -3.45
C GLN A 299 40.76 -21.67 -3.99
N ARG A 300 41.82 -22.23 -3.40
CA ARG A 300 43.20 -22.08 -3.89
C ARG A 300 43.79 -23.43 -4.18
N THR A 301 44.63 -23.49 -5.19
CA THR A 301 45.48 -24.64 -5.46
C THR A 301 46.90 -24.31 -5.04
N VAL A 302 47.61 -25.22 -4.40
CA VAL A 302 49.03 -25.08 -4.04
C VAL A 302 49.79 -26.34 -4.44
N SER A 303 51.09 -26.23 -4.64
CA SER A 303 51.98 -27.37 -4.90
C SER A 303 52.94 -27.52 -3.73
N VAL A 304 52.97 -28.69 -3.10
CA VAL A 304 53.83 -28.95 -1.94
C VAL A 304 54.86 -30.00 -2.28
N THR A 305 56.12 -29.70 -1.99
CA THR A 305 57.25 -30.63 -2.16
C THR A 305 57.98 -30.80 -0.83
N TYR A 306 58.47 -32.00 -0.57
CA TYR A 306 59.34 -32.27 0.57
C TYR A 306 60.71 -32.70 0.05
N THR A 307 61.75 -31.98 0.46
CA THR A 307 63.15 -32.32 0.24
C THR A 307 63.80 -32.91 1.50
N HIS A 308 63.15 -32.78 2.64
CA HIS A 308 63.57 -33.32 3.93
C HIS A 308 62.48 -34.22 4.55
N ALA A 309 62.87 -34.99 5.56
CA ALA A 309 61.92 -35.63 6.46
C ALA A 309 61.34 -34.57 7.42
N VAL A 310 60.07 -34.22 7.23
CA VAL A 310 59.34 -33.30 8.10
C VAL A 310 58.38 -34.11 8.96
N VAL A 311 58.66 -34.18 10.25
CA VAL A 311 57.86 -34.92 11.23
C VAL A 311 57.21 -33.94 12.19
N PHE A 312 55.89 -33.85 12.12
CA PHE A 312 55.06 -33.11 13.07
C PHE A 312 54.53 -34.08 14.12
N VAL A 313 54.71 -33.73 15.39
CA VAL A 313 54.30 -34.50 16.56
C VAL A 313 53.21 -33.72 17.30
N GLN A 314 52.11 -34.39 17.64
CA GLN A 314 51.04 -33.82 18.45
C GLN A 314 50.69 -34.75 19.61
N ILE A 315 50.61 -34.21 20.83
CA ILE A 315 50.10 -34.93 22.00
C ILE A 315 48.60 -34.70 22.13
N LYS A 316 47.81 -35.76 22.26
CA LYS A 316 46.34 -35.74 22.38
C LYS A 316 45.83 -36.63 23.51
N GLY A 317 45.06 -36.06 24.43
CA GLY A 317 44.36 -36.79 25.49
C GLY A 317 45.24 -37.30 26.62
N GLY A 318 46.36 -36.63 26.92
CA GLY A 318 47.23 -37.01 28.03
C GLY A 318 48.60 -36.32 28.00
N SER A 319 49.59 -36.92 28.67
CA SER A 319 50.99 -36.46 28.62
C SER A 319 51.91 -37.57 28.13
N ALA A 320 52.99 -37.20 27.45
CA ALA A 320 53.99 -38.14 26.96
C ALA A 320 55.41 -37.57 27.11
N TRP A 321 56.34 -38.40 27.57
CA TRP A 321 57.77 -38.10 27.42
C TRP A 321 58.16 -38.24 25.94
N LEU A 322 58.91 -37.29 25.39
CA LEU A 322 59.38 -37.29 24.01
C LEU A 322 60.88 -37.12 23.94
N LEU A 323 61.52 -37.85 23.04
CA LEU A 323 62.91 -37.69 22.60
C LEU A 323 62.94 -37.70 21.07
N ALA A 324 63.53 -36.68 20.45
CA ALA A 324 63.74 -36.65 19.01
C ALA A 324 65.23 -36.55 18.69
N VAL A 325 65.65 -37.28 17.66
CA VAL A 325 67.01 -37.24 17.10
C VAL A 325 66.88 -36.85 15.64
N VAL A 326 67.51 -35.73 15.27
CA VAL A 326 67.53 -35.18 13.91
C VAL A 326 68.94 -35.30 13.38
N ASP A 327 69.12 -36.00 12.26
CA ASP A 327 70.41 -36.21 11.61
C ASP A 327 71.50 -36.72 12.57
N GLY A 328 71.12 -37.64 13.45
CA GLY A 328 72.01 -38.24 14.45
C GLY A 328 72.26 -37.39 15.70
N THR A 329 71.72 -36.17 15.76
CA THR A 329 71.87 -35.27 16.92
C THR A 329 70.54 -35.13 17.67
N GLN A 330 70.57 -35.29 18.99
CA GLN A 330 69.37 -35.08 19.81
C GLN A 330 68.88 -33.63 19.73
N ASP A 331 67.59 -33.44 19.48
CA ASP A 331 66.97 -32.11 19.50
C ASP A 331 66.87 -31.62 20.96
N ALA A 332 67.50 -30.48 21.24
CA ALA A 332 67.58 -29.88 22.57
C ALA A 332 66.21 -29.53 23.18
N ARG A 333 65.17 -29.40 22.35
CA ARG A 333 63.80 -29.18 22.82
C ARG A 333 63.21 -30.46 23.40
N THR A 334 63.77 -31.65 23.17
CA THR A 334 63.18 -32.92 23.61
C THR A 334 63.84 -33.47 24.88
N ASN A 335 63.66 -34.77 25.15
CA ASN A 335 64.04 -35.45 26.39
C ASN A 335 63.29 -34.96 27.64
N LYS A 336 61.98 -34.71 27.49
CA LYS A 336 61.11 -34.28 28.60
C LYS A 336 59.65 -34.64 28.35
N VAL A 337 58.83 -34.51 29.39
CA VAL A 337 57.38 -34.75 29.34
C VAL A 337 56.65 -33.53 28.78
N TYR A 338 55.73 -33.80 27.87
CA TYR A 338 54.88 -32.81 27.23
C TYR A 338 53.41 -33.05 27.57
N PRO A 339 52.66 -31.99 27.92
CA PRO A 339 51.23 -32.08 28.21
C PRO A 339 50.40 -32.18 26.93
N ASP A 340 49.10 -32.42 27.12
CA ASP A 340 48.09 -32.46 26.07
C ASP A 340 48.09 -31.16 25.24
N GLY A 341 47.85 -31.28 23.94
CA GLY A 341 47.86 -30.15 23.01
C GLY A 341 49.25 -29.68 22.57
N THR A 342 50.34 -30.21 23.13
CA THR A 342 51.70 -29.89 22.67
C THR A 342 51.90 -30.31 21.21
N THR A 343 52.47 -29.42 20.40
CA THR A 343 52.90 -29.69 19.03
C THR A 343 54.38 -29.39 18.82
N LEU A 344 55.12 -30.27 18.15
CA LEU A 344 56.53 -30.09 17.78
C LEU A 344 56.77 -30.47 16.33
N THR A 345 57.67 -29.76 15.65
CA THR A 345 58.09 -30.08 14.29
C THR A 345 59.60 -30.30 14.24
N PHE A 346 60.00 -31.36 13.56
CA PHE A 346 61.38 -31.74 13.32
C PHE A 346 61.61 -31.87 11.80
N VAL A 347 62.73 -31.32 11.33
CA VAL A 347 63.09 -31.30 9.92
C VAL A 347 64.56 -31.71 9.78
N GLY A 348 64.84 -32.71 8.97
CA GLY A 348 66.20 -33.18 8.71
C GLY A 348 66.23 -34.22 7.59
N LYS A 349 67.40 -34.77 7.28
CA LYS A 349 67.51 -35.90 6.35
C LYS A 349 66.94 -37.19 6.96
N GLN A 350 67.10 -37.33 8.27
CA GLN A 350 66.53 -38.40 9.08
C GLN A 350 66.04 -37.84 10.41
N VAL A 351 64.83 -38.24 10.81
CA VAL A 351 64.22 -37.87 12.09
C VAL A 351 63.75 -39.15 12.78
N SER A 352 64.32 -39.46 13.95
CA SER A 352 63.76 -40.46 14.88
C SER A 352 62.99 -39.76 15.99
N VAL A 353 61.77 -40.23 16.26
CA VAL A 353 60.95 -39.79 17.41
C VAL A 353 60.69 -41.00 18.28
N ARG A 354 61.02 -40.87 19.57
CA ARG A 354 60.70 -41.83 20.63
C ARG A 354 59.75 -41.19 21.65
N THR A 355 58.73 -41.93 22.04
CA THR A 355 57.74 -41.51 23.03
C THR A 355 57.62 -42.53 24.17
N GLY A 356 57.31 -42.05 25.37
CA GLY A 356 56.97 -42.88 26.52
C GLY A 356 55.48 -43.26 26.58
N ASN A 357 54.61 -42.64 25.78
CA ASN A 357 53.18 -42.97 25.71
C ASN A 357 52.68 -42.85 24.26
N ALA A 358 52.70 -43.98 23.55
CA ALA A 358 52.45 -44.04 22.13
C ALA A 358 50.99 -43.81 21.74
N GLY A 359 50.02 -44.15 22.59
CA GLY A 359 48.60 -43.96 22.33
C GLY A 359 48.13 -42.51 22.33
N VAL A 360 48.88 -41.61 22.96
CA VAL A 360 48.59 -40.16 22.97
C VAL A 360 49.52 -39.36 22.06
N THR A 361 50.50 -40.00 21.42
CA THR A 361 51.48 -39.34 20.55
C THR A 361 51.14 -39.60 19.08
N TYR A 362 50.71 -38.57 18.37
CA TYR A 362 50.33 -38.63 16.96
C TYR A 362 51.40 -38.02 16.08
N LEU A 363 51.66 -38.65 14.94
CA LEU A 363 52.65 -38.21 13.97
C LEU A 363 52.01 -37.86 12.63
N THR A 364 52.55 -36.82 12.00
CA THR A 364 52.33 -36.51 10.58
C THR A 364 53.70 -36.42 9.93
N TYR A 365 53.92 -37.21 8.88
CA TYR A 365 55.17 -37.26 8.13
C TYR A 365 54.93 -36.73 6.72
N ASN A 366 55.69 -35.71 6.31
CA ASN A 366 55.57 -35.06 5.00
C ASN A 366 54.11 -34.73 4.64
N GLY A 367 53.39 -34.21 5.63
CA GLY A 367 51.98 -33.80 5.54
C GLY A 367 50.95 -34.94 5.43
N GLN A 368 51.37 -36.20 5.50
CA GLN A 368 50.49 -37.35 5.60
C GLN A 368 50.40 -37.84 7.06
N SER A 369 49.18 -38.10 7.53
CA SER A 369 49.01 -38.62 8.89
C SER A 369 49.56 -40.04 9.01
N ALA A 370 50.45 -40.26 10.00
CA ALA A 370 50.99 -41.57 10.35
C ALA A 370 50.27 -42.18 11.58
N GLY A 371 49.20 -41.54 12.04
CA GLY A 371 48.38 -41.97 13.18
C GLY A 371 49.07 -41.87 14.54
N ALA A 372 48.51 -42.54 15.54
CA ALA A 372 49.15 -42.73 16.83
C ALA A 372 50.40 -43.60 16.69
N MET A 373 51.41 -43.37 17.51
CA MET A 373 52.65 -44.15 17.46
C MET A 373 52.44 -45.62 17.87
N GLY A 374 51.40 -45.91 18.67
CA GLY A 374 51.11 -47.25 19.18
C GLY A 374 49.95 -47.25 20.18
N GLN A 375 49.94 -48.22 21.10
CA GLN A 375 48.93 -48.34 22.16
C GLN A 375 49.23 -47.43 23.36
N GLY A 376 48.20 -47.12 24.16
CA GLY A 376 48.33 -46.29 25.36
C GLY A 376 49.29 -46.88 26.39
N GLY A 377 50.13 -46.04 26.99
CA GLY A 377 51.07 -46.40 28.05
C GLY A 377 52.33 -47.15 27.61
N GLN A 378 52.49 -47.44 26.31
CA GLN A 378 53.68 -48.11 25.78
C GLN A 378 54.68 -47.10 25.23
N ALA A 379 55.97 -47.41 25.36
CA ALA A 379 57.01 -46.69 24.64
C ALA A 379 57.05 -47.13 23.18
N ALA A 380 57.30 -46.19 22.26
CA ALA A 380 57.45 -46.47 20.84
C ALA A 380 58.51 -45.55 20.23
N GLU A 381 59.17 -46.03 19.17
CA GLU A 381 60.12 -45.27 18.37
C GLU A 381 59.80 -45.43 16.90
N ARG A 382 59.87 -44.34 16.12
CA ARG A 382 59.72 -44.37 14.67
C ARG A 382 60.76 -43.44 14.04
N THR A 383 61.36 -43.91 12.95
CA THR A 383 62.35 -43.17 12.17
C THR A 383 61.81 -42.88 10.78
N PHE A 384 61.99 -41.64 10.34
CA PHE A 384 61.58 -41.13 9.05
C PHE A 384 62.82 -40.61 8.32
N ALA A 385 62.91 -40.85 7.02
CA ALA A 385 64.00 -40.36 6.17
C ALA A 385 63.45 -39.44 5.08
N THR A 386 64.32 -38.78 4.33
CA THR A 386 63.92 -38.04 3.14
C THR A 386 63.13 -38.93 2.17
N PRO A 387 62.10 -38.38 1.49
CA PRO A 387 61.24 -39.12 0.57
C PRO A 387 61.98 -39.67 -0.66
#